data_AF-A0A7X2ZDM3-F1
#
_entry.id   AF-A0A7X2ZDM3-F1
#
_cell.length_a   1.000
_cell.length_b   1.000
_cell.length_c   1.000
_cell.angle_alpha   90.00
_cell.angle_beta   90.00
_cell.angle_gamma   90.00
#
_symmetry.space_group_name_H-M   'P 1'
#
loop_
_entity.id
_entity.type
_entity.pdbx_description
1 polymer ?
#
loop_
_entity_poly.entity_id
_entity_poly.type
_entity_poly.pdbx_seq_one_letter_code
_entity_poly.pdbx_strand_id
1 'polypeptide(L)' 'MLGAGLDVFEQEPIERGHPFTTLTNMVLTPHIGGGTVEAMHNVLDKACRHINHFHQHGSFYDEKDIVNLSALTLKDQ' A
#
# COMPACT_ATOMS: atom_id res chain seq x y z
N MET A 1 15.54 -24.38 -5.93
CA MET A 1 14.43 -23.59 -6.51
C MET A 1 14.69 -23.43 -8.00
N LEU A 2 13.65 -23.54 -8.85
CA LEU A 2 13.78 -23.44 -10.30
C LEU A 2 13.55 -22.01 -10.84
N GLY A 3 13.01 -21.10 -10.02
CA GLY A 3 12.82 -19.68 -10.34
C GLY A 3 12.05 -18.94 -9.24
N ALA A 4 11.84 -17.63 -9.42
CA ALA A 4 11.08 -16.77 -8.51
C ALA A 4 10.37 -15.62 -9.26
N GLY A 5 9.24 -15.17 -8.71
CA GLY A 5 8.53 -13.97 -9.15
C GLY A 5 8.51 -12.94 -8.02
N LEU A 6 8.93 -11.70 -8.28
CA LEU A 6 8.93 -10.60 -7.29
C LEU A 6 8.17 -9.39 -7.84
N ASP A 7 7.25 -8.87 -7.02
CA ASP A 7 6.54 -7.61 -7.30
C ASP A 7 7.05 -6.45 -6.45
N VAL A 8 7.69 -6.74 -5.32
CA VAL A 8 8.18 -5.72 -4.37
C VAL A 8 9.69 -5.85 -4.18
N PHE A 9 10.33 -4.72 -3.89
CA PHE A 9 11.78 -4.63 -3.64
C PHE A 9 12.05 -3.84 -2.37
N GLU A 10 13.21 -4.05 -1.74
CA GLU A 10 13.60 -3.30 -0.54
C GLU A 10 13.72 -1.80 -0.82
N GLN A 11 14.36 -1.46 -1.95
CA GLN A 11 14.40 -0.10 -2.49
C GLN A 11 13.62 -0.06 -3.80
N GLU A 12 12.65 0.85 -3.86
CA GLU A 12 11.86 1.11 -5.05
C GLU A 12 12.06 2.57 -5.54
N PRO A 13 12.11 2.81 -6.86
CA PRO A 13 12.10 1.81 -7.93
C PRO A 13 13.40 0.99 -7.96
N ILE A 14 13.33 -0.22 -8.55
CA ILE A 14 14.53 -1.07 -8.69
C ILE A 14 15.61 -0.34 -9.51
N GLU A 15 16.85 -0.35 -8.99
CA GLU A 15 17.96 0.32 -9.67
C GLU A 15 18.32 -0.36 -10.99
N ARG A 16 18.80 0.44 -11.95
CA ARG A 16 19.31 -0.09 -13.21
C ARG A 16 20.53 -0.97 -12.96
N GLY A 17 20.50 -2.20 -13.45
CA GLY A 17 21.59 -3.16 -13.26
C GLY A 17 21.51 -3.95 -11.96
N HIS A 18 20.41 -3.84 -11.20
CA HIS A 18 20.18 -4.65 -10.02
C HIS A 18 20.34 -6.16 -10.34
N PRO A 19 21.00 -6.98 -9.48
CA PRO A 19 21.33 -8.37 -9.79
C PRO A 19 20.15 -9.19 -10.32
N PHE A 20 18.96 -9.01 -9.72
CA PHE A 20 17.74 -9.70 -10.12
C PHE A 20 17.29 -9.43 -11.56
N THR A 21 17.65 -8.27 -12.14
CA THR A 21 17.30 -7.95 -13.54
C THR A 21 18.12 -8.73 -14.56
N THR A 22 19.18 -9.40 -14.12
CA THR A 22 20.09 -10.18 -15.00
C THR A 22 19.88 -11.70 -14.90
N LEU A 23 19.10 -12.15 -13.92
CA LEU A 23 18.85 -13.57 -13.68
C LEU A 23 17.77 -14.12 -14.63
N THR A 24 18.11 -15.17 -15.38
CA THR A 24 17.21 -15.76 -16.40
C THR A 24 16.04 -16.55 -15.80
N ASN A 25 16.06 -16.82 -14.51
CA ASN A 25 15.04 -17.57 -13.78
C ASN A 25 14.17 -16.67 -12.87
N MET A 26 14.11 -15.37 -13.18
CA MET A 26 13.31 -14.39 -12.45
C MET A 26 12.28 -13.70 -13.33
N VAL A 27 11.10 -13.46 -12.75
CA VAL A 27 10.07 -12.57 -13.30
C VAL A 27 9.89 -11.42 -12.32
N LEU A 28 10.01 -10.18 -12.79
CA LEU A 28 9.95 -8.98 -11.98
C LEU A 28 8.79 -8.10 -12.45
N THR A 29 8.00 -7.58 -11.52
CA THR A 29 6.95 -6.58 -11.79
C THR A 29 7.15 -5.35 -10.91
N PRO A 30 6.81 -4.14 -11.37
CA PRO A 30 7.14 -2.89 -10.68
C PRO A 30 6.07 -2.49 -9.63
N HIS A 31 5.87 -3.31 -8.59
CA HIS A 31 4.90 -3.07 -7.51
C HIS A 31 3.47 -2.80 -8.01
N ILE A 32 2.97 -3.70 -8.87
CA ILE A 32 1.65 -3.59 -9.50
C ILE A 32 0.72 -4.76 -9.15
N GLY A 33 1.13 -5.68 -8.28
CA GLY A 33 0.35 -6.85 -7.90
C GLY A 33 -1.01 -6.52 -7.28
N GLY A 34 -1.14 -5.36 -6.64
CA GLY A 34 -2.41 -4.84 -6.10
C GLY A 34 -3.19 -3.89 -7.01
N GLY A 35 -2.72 -3.63 -8.24
CA GLY A 35 -3.15 -2.50 -9.08
C GLY A 35 -4.40 -2.73 -9.94
N THR A 36 -5.36 -3.58 -9.55
CA THR A 36 -6.61 -3.71 -10.33
C THR A 36 -7.49 -2.47 -10.17
N VAL A 37 -8.35 -2.20 -11.15
CA VAL A 37 -9.29 -1.06 -11.10
C VAL A 37 -10.17 -1.14 -9.86
N GLU A 38 -10.67 -2.33 -9.53
CA GLU A 38 -11.52 -2.58 -8.37
C GLU A 38 -10.74 -2.38 -7.05
N ALA A 39 -9.50 -2.85 -6.97
CA ALA A 39 -8.68 -2.69 -5.78
C ALA A 39 -8.36 -1.21 -5.53
N MET A 40 -7.97 -0.46 -6.57
CA MET A 40 -7.71 0.97 -6.46
C MET A 40 -8.96 1.75 -6.06
N HIS A 41 -10.13 1.44 -6.64
CA HIS A 41 -11.39 2.06 -6.22
C HIS A 41 -11.71 1.81 -4.75
N ASN A 42 -11.55 0.57 -4.27
CA ASN A 42 -11.84 0.23 -2.87
C ASN A 42 -10.90 0.93 -1.89
N VAL A 43 -9.60 1.01 -2.21
CA VAL A 43 -8.61 1.71 -1.39
C VAL A 43 -8.92 3.20 -1.31
N LEU A 44 -9.22 3.83 -2.45
CA LEU A 44 -9.54 5.26 -2.50
C LEU A 44 -10.86 5.60 -1.81
N ASP A 45 -11.92 4.80 -1.99
CA ASP A 45 -13.20 4.99 -1.31
C ASP A 45 -13.02 4.90 0.22
N LYS A 46 -12.32 3.86 0.72
CA LYS A 46 -12.03 3.72 2.15
C LYS A 46 -11.22 4.89 2.71
N ALA A 47 -10.15 5.29 2.01
CA ALA A 47 -9.30 6.39 2.45
C ALA A 47 -10.10 7.71 2.55
N CYS A 48 -10.90 8.03 1.54
CA CYS A 48 -11.76 9.21 1.53
C CYS A 48 -12.79 9.18 2.67
N ARG A 49 -13.45 8.03 2.91
CA ARG A 49 -14.40 7.87 4.02
C ARG A 49 -13.75 8.09 5.37
N HIS A 50 -12.56 7.51 5.57
CA HIS A 50 -11.79 7.68 6.81
C HIS A 50 -11.44 9.15 7.08
N ILE A 51 -10.90 9.85 6.07
CA ILE A 51 -10.54 11.28 6.19
C ILE A 51 -11.77 12.11 6.54
N ASN A 52 -12.88 11.93 5.82
CA ASN A 52 -14.10 12.69 6.05
C ASN A 52 -14.73 12.40 7.41
N HIS A 53 -14.83 11.12 7.78
CA HIS A 53 -15.41 10.72 9.06
C HIS A 53 -14.57 11.24 10.24
N PHE A 54 -13.25 11.16 10.13
CA PHE A 54 -12.35 11.71 11.15
C PHE A 54 -12.48 13.22 11.28
N HIS A 55 -12.54 13.94 10.15
CA HIS A 55 -12.74 15.39 10.15
C HIS A 55 -14.06 15.81 10.80
N GLN A 56 -15.15 15.08 10.54
CA GLN A 56 -16.49 15.44 11.00
C GLN A 56 -16.82 14.97 12.42
N HIS A 57 -16.26 13.84 12.84
CA HIS A 57 -16.69 13.13 14.06
C HIS A 57 -15.56 12.84 15.03
N GLY A 58 -14.30 13.13 14.68
CA GLY A 58 -13.13 12.78 15.50
C GLY A 58 -12.93 11.28 15.71
N SER A 59 -13.56 10.46 14.87
CA SER A 59 -13.50 8.99 14.91
C SER A 59 -13.35 8.44 13.50
N PHE A 60 -13.02 7.16 13.35
CA PHE A 60 -12.77 6.55 12.04
C PHE A 60 -13.98 5.78 11.53
N TYR A 61 -14.13 5.70 10.20
CA TYR A 61 -15.25 5.01 9.56
C TYR A 61 -15.25 3.49 9.83
N ASP A 62 -14.07 2.87 9.90
CA ASP A 62 -13.88 1.50 10.38
C ASP A 62 -12.57 1.42 11.17
N GLU A 63 -12.66 1.19 12.48
CA GLU A 63 -11.49 1.13 13.38
C GLU A 63 -10.54 -0.03 13.05
N LYS A 64 -11.01 -1.09 12.37
CA LYS A 64 -10.16 -2.23 11.99
C LYS A 64 -9.07 -1.86 11.00
N ASP A 65 -9.30 -0.81 10.22
CA ASP A 65 -8.35 -0.29 9.24
C ASP A 65 -7.31 0.65 9.91
N ILE A 66 -7.44 0.95 11.22
CA ILE A 66 -6.57 1.87 11.96
C ILE A 66 -5.54 1.09 12.78
N VAL A 67 -4.27 1.16 12.36
CA VAL A 67 -3.18 0.38 12.97
C VAL A 67 -2.49 1.07 14.14
N ASN A 68 -2.78 2.36 14.37
CA ASN A 68 -2.13 3.19 15.39
C ASN A 68 -3.11 4.14 16.09
N LEU A 69 -4.32 3.66 16.39
CA LEU A 69 -5.42 4.47 16.94
C LEU A 69 -5.01 5.36 18.13
N SER A 70 -4.19 4.83 19.03
CA SER A 70 -3.70 5.57 20.21
C SER A 70 -2.81 6.78 19.88
N ALA A 71 -2.20 6.82 18.69
CA ALA A 71 -1.38 7.93 18.22
C ALA A 71 -2.19 9.01 17.49
N LEU A 72 -3.44 8.71 17.13
CA LEU A 72 -4.32 9.57 16.35
C LEU A 72 -5.33 10.27 17.26
N THR A 73 -4.86 11.23 18.04
CA THR A 73 -5.72 12.18 18.76
C THR A 73 -5.88 13.44 17.93
N LEU A 74 -7.11 13.93 17.77
CA LEU A 74 -7.32 15.31 17.36
C LEU A 74 -6.66 16.21 18.40
N LYS A 75 -5.62 16.96 18.01
CA LYS A 75 -5.18 18.10 18.82
C LYS A 75 -6.35 19.07 18.83
N ASP A 76 -6.83 19.35 20.03
CA ASP A 76 -7.92 20.27 20.41
C ASP A 76 -8.48 21.08 19.24
N GLN A 77 -9.76 20.85 18.92
CA GLN A 77 -10.57 21.84 18.21
C GLN A 77 -10.69 23.12 19.05
#